data_AF-A0A9E3BEM3-F1
#
_entry.id   AF-A0A9E3BEM3-F1
#
_cell.length_a   1.000
_cell.length_b   1.000
_cell.length_c   1.000
_cell.angle_alpha   90.00
_cell.angle_beta   90.00
_cell.angle_gamma   90.00
#
_symmetry.space_group_name_H-M   'P 1'
#
loop_
_entity.id
_entity.type
_entity.pdbx_description
1 polymer ?
#
loop_
_entity_poly.entity_id
_entity_poly.type
_entity_poly.pdbx_seq_one_letter_code
_entity_poly.pdbx_strand_id
1 'polypeptide(L)'
;MKYSDTTVVIGAGPYGLSIAAHLRAKNIPTLVFGKTMEFWQKMPTDMYLKSFWSAASLSDPAGKYTLDRYATSIGSHEQRPIPLPFFLDYCRWF
;
A
#
# COMPACT_ATOMS: atom_id res chain seq x y z
N MET A 1 23.33 1.74 -26.77
CA MET A 1 22.63 1.00 -25.71
C MET A 1 21.57 1.95 -25.15
N LYS A 2 20.31 1.84 -25.61
CA LYS A 2 19.25 2.73 -25.11
C LYS A 2 18.98 2.34 -23.67
N TYR A 3 19.16 3.27 -22.73
CA TYR A 3 18.65 3.08 -21.37
C TYR A 3 17.18 2.73 -21.51
N SER A 4 16.81 1.58 -20.98
CA SER A 4 15.40 1.19 -20.82
C SER A 4 14.66 2.36 -20.17
N ASP A 5 13.52 2.78 -20.74
CA ASP A 5 12.62 3.83 -20.22
C ASP A 5 11.94 3.39 -18.90
N THR A 6 12.69 2.76 -18.00
CA THR A 6 12.24 2.25 -16.72
C THR A 6 12.19 3.39 -15.72
N THR A 7 11.01 3.62 -15.17
CA THR A 7 10.84 4.51 -14.02
C THR A 7 11.21 3.79 -12.74
N VAL A 8 12.00 4.45 -11.90
CA VAL A 8 12.44 3.92 -10.62
C VAL A 8 11.72 4.64 -9.49
N VAL A 9 11.07 3.87 -8.62
CA VAL A 9 10.47 4.35 -7.36
C VAL A 9 11.39 3.97 -6.21
N ILE A 10 11.88 4.96 -5.48
CA ILE A 10 12.75 4.75 -4.30
C ILE A 10 11.88 4.84 -3.05
N GLY A 11 11.72 3.72 -2.35
CA GLY A 11 10.87 3.57 -1.18
C GLY A 11 9.70 2.61 -1.43
N ALA A 12 9.65 1.52 -0.67
CA ALA A 12 8.61 0.48 -0.77
C ALA A 12 7.57 0.57 0.37
N GLY A 13 7.19 1.79 0.75
CA GLY A 13 6.10 2.06 1.71
C GLY A 13 4.76 2.35 1.03
N PRO A 14 3.73 2.79 1.78
CA PRO A 14 2.37 3.06 1.28
C PRO A 14 2.31 3.86 -0.03
N TYR A 15 3.04 4.97 -0.08
CA TYR A 15 3.08 5.83 -1.26
C TYR A 15 3.86 5.23 -2.42
N GLY A 16 4.96 4.52 -2.13
CA GLY A 16 5.74 3.83 -3.15
C GLY A 16 4.94 2.73 -3.86
N LEU A 17 4.17 1.96 -3.08
CA LEU A 17 3.23 0.96 -3.60
C LEU A 17 2.14 1.63 -4.46
N SER A 18 1.56 2.73 -3.97
CA SER A 18 0.54 3.48 -4.73
C SER A 18 1.09 4.00 -6.06
N ILE A 19 2.25 4.65 -6.07
CA ILE A 19 2.89 5.16 -7.29
C ILE A 19 3.18 4.00 -8.26
N ALA A 20 3.70 2.89 -7.77
CA ALA A 20 3.98 1.72 -8.60
C ALA A 20 2.71 1.14 -9.24
N ALA A 21 1.59 1.11 -8.52
CA ALA A 21 0.30 0.68 -9.07
C ALA A 21 -0.15 1.58 -10.24
N HIS A 22 -0.02 2.90 -10.09
CA HIS A 22 -0.36 3.87 -11.14
C HIS A 22 0.56 3.78 -12.37
N LEU A 23 1.86 3.61 -12.17
CA LEU A 23 2.82 3.45 -13.28
C LEU A 23 2.57 2.15 -14.06
N ARG A 24 2.36 1.04 -13.33
CA ARG A 24 2.06 -0.26 -13.93
C ARG A 24 0.76 -0.25 -14.73
N ALA A 25 -0.29 0.41 -14.23
CA ALA A 25 -1.54 0.56 -14.97
C ALA A 25 -1.41 1.34 -16.29
N LYS A 26 -0.39 2.20 -16.41
CA LYS A 26 -0.03 2.91 -17.64
C LYS A 26 0.96 2.14 -18.52
N ASN A 27 1.27 0.88 -18.18
CA ASN A 27 2.26 0.04 -18.87
C ASN A 27 3.67 0.66 -18.90
N ILE A 28 4.01 1.49 -17.90
CA ILE A 28 5.36 2.06 -17.76
C ILE A 28 6.24 1.02 -17.05
N PRO A 29 7.37 0.57 -17.64
CA PRO A 29 8.31 -0.31 -16.95
C PRO A 29 8.74 0.32 -15.63
N THR A 30 8.54 -0.41 -14.51
CA THR A 30 8.68 0.16 -13.17
C THR A 30 9.48 -0.77 -12.27
N LEU A 31 10.51 -0.23 -11.62
CA LEU A 31 11.24 -0.89 -10.54
C LEU A 31 11.00 -0.14 -9.22
N VAL A 32 10.71 -0.87 -8.15
CA VAL A 32 10.56 -0.32 -6.80
C VAL A 32 11.72 -0.81 -5.95
N PHE A 33 12.44 0.12 -5.31
CA PHE A 33 13.57 -0.20 -4.44
C PHE A 33 13.22 -0.01 -2.96
N GLY A 34 13.69 -0.95 -2.15
CA GLY A 34 13.45 -1.02 -0.71
C GLY A 34 12.76 -2.32 -0.30
N LYS A 35 12.78 -2.62 1.00
CA LYS A 35 12.00 -3.73 1.56
C LYS A 35 10.56 -3.28 1.81
N THR A 36 9.60 -4.00 1.23
CA THR A 36 8.18 -3.67 1.32
C THR A 36 7.73 -3.51 2.76
N MET A 37 7.20 -2.32 3.08
CA MET A 37 6.67 -1.95 4.39
C MET A 37 7.67 -2.09 5.56
N GLU A 38 8.99 -2.15 5.33
CA GLU A 38 9.98 -2.43 6.39
C GLU A 38 9.92 -1.42 7.56
N PHE A 39 9.78 -0.13 7.26
CA PHE A 39 9.64 0.88 8.32
C PHE A 39 8.40 0.65 9.18
N TRP A 40 7.27 0.31 8.54
CA TRP A 40 6.00 0.05 9.22
C TRP A 40 6.04 -1.24 10.04
N GLN A 41 6.73 -2.26 9.56
CA GLN A 41 6.94 -3.52 10.29
C GLN A 41 7.77 -3.36 11.58
N LYS A 42 8.54 -2.26 11.69
CA LYS A 42 9.33 -1.92 12.88
C LYS A 42 8.57 -1.04 13.88
N MET A 43 7.37 -0.57 13.53
CA MET A 43 6.54 0.22 14.45
C MET A 43 5.93 -0.68 15.55
N PRO A 44 5.60 -0.12 16.73
CA PRO A 44 4.96 -0.88 17.81
C PRO A 44 3.65 -1.52 17.36
N THR A 45 3.48 -2.82 17.65
CA THR A 45 2.32 -3.61 17.20
C THR A 45 1.00 -3.19 17.85
N ASP A 46 1.08 -2.55 19.02
CA ASP A 46 -0.03 -1.98 19.78
C ASP A 46 -0.42 -0.55 19.33
N MET A 47 0.28 -0.01 18.33
CA MET A 47 -0.06 1.28 17.73
C MET A 47 -1.27 1.18 16.80
N TYR A 48 -1.99 2.28 16.68
CA TYR A 48 -3.07 2.49 15.72
C TYR A 48 -2.74 3.62 14.75
N LEU A 49 -3.30 3.58 13.54
CA LEU A 49 -3.18 4.69 12.60
C LEU A 49 -3.92 5.91 13.14
N LYS A 50 -3.32 7.09 12.96
CA LYS A 50 -3.97 8.39 13.23
C LYS A 50 -4.99 8.76 12.15
N SER A 51 -4.82 8.24 10.94
CA SER A 51 -5.70 8.52 9.81
C SER A 51 -7.08 7.88 10.01
N PHE A 52 -8.11 8.56 9.53
CA PHE A 52 -9.44 7.96 9.40
C PHE A 52 -9.43 6.83 8.37
N TRP A 53 -10.34 5.87 8.53
CA TRP A 53 -10.53 4.75 7.61
C TRP A 53 -10.70 5.18 6.15
N SER A 54 -11.52 6.21 5.90
CA SER A 54 -11.75 6.78 4.58
C SER A 54 -10.49 7.34 3.91
N ALA A 55 -9.42 7.60 4.68
CA ALA A 55 -8.15 8.13 4.20
C ALA A 55 -7.00 7.11 4.29
N ALA A 56 -7.27 5.86 4.71
CA ALA A 56 -6.25 4.84 4.94
C ALA A 56 -6.02 3.90 3.74
N SER A 57 -6.88 3.95 2.72
CA SER A 57 -6.68 3.17 1.50
C SER A 57 -5.46 3.66 0.71
N LEU A 58 -4.61 2.73 0.27
CA LEU A 58 -3.59 2.99 -0.73
C LEU A 58 -4.26 3.30 -2.08
N SER A 59 -3.63 4.17 -2.86
CA SER A 59 -4.19 4.61 -4.13
C SER A 59 -3.84 3.63 -5.23
N ASP A 60 -4.87 3.09 -5.89
CA ASP A 60 -4.74 2.40 -7.17
C ASP A 60 -5.69 3.05 -8.21
N PRO A 61 -5.34 3.04 -9.50
CA PRO A 61 -6.10 3.76 -10.52
C PRO A 61 -7.50 3.17 -10.80
N ALA A 62 -7.77 1.93 -10.37
CA ALA A 62 -9.04 1.26 -10.60
C ALA A 62 -9.92 1.19 -9.34
N GLY A 63 -9.45 1.68 -8.19
CA GLY A 63 -10.12 1.55 -6.89
C GLY A 63 -10.38 0.09 -6.50
N LYS A 64 -9.52 -0.83 -6.94
CA LYS A 64 -9.67 -2.28 -6.72
C LYS A 64 -9.13 -2.72 -5.37
N TYR A 65 -8.19 -1.99 -4.80
CA TYR A 65 -7.45 -2.42 -3.61
C TYR A 65 -7.68 -1.49 -2.41
N THR A 66 -8.92 -1.06 -2.20
CA THR A 66 -9.32 -0.25 -1.04
C THR A 66 -9.32 -1.07 0.26
N LEU A 67 -9.15 -0.40 1.40
CA LEU A 67 -9.23 -1.01 2.73
C LEU A 67 -10.60 -1.67 3.00
N ASP A 68 -11.70 -1.09 2.49
CA ASP A 68 -13.05 -1.66 2.59
C ASP A 68 -13.16 -3.03 1.89
N ARG A 69 -12.58 -3.13 0.69
CA ARG A 69 -12.54 -4.38 -0.09
C ARG A 69 -11.69 -5.43 0.62
N TYR A 70 -10.56 -5.03 1.19
CA TYR A 70 -9.75 -5.93 2.00
C TYR A 70 -10.55 -6.45 3.21
N ALA A 71 -11.17 -5.57 4.00
CA ALA A 71 -11.99 -5.95 5.15
C ALA A 71 -13.09 -6.94 4.74
N THR A 72 -13.81 -6.64 3.67
CA THR A 72 -14.85 -7.52 3.10
C THR A 72 -14.28 -8.88 2.69
N SER A 73 -13.11 -8.91 2.06
CA SER A 73 -12.49 -10.15 1.55
C SER A 73 -12.12 -11.15 2.65
N ILE A 74 -11.91 -10.68 3.88
CA ILE A 74 -11.59 -11.51 5.05
C ILE A 74 -12.78 -11.65 6.03
N GLY A 75 -13.97 -11.19 5.64
CA GLY A 75 -15.15 -11.21 6.52
C GLY A 75 -15.05 -10.26 7.73
N SER A 76 -14.15 -9.28 7.68
CA SER A 76 -14.01 -8.23 8.70
C SER A 76 -14.92 -7.04 8.38
N HIS A 77 -15.07 -6.17 9.36
CA HIS A 77 -15.68 -4.85 9.22
C HIS A 77 -14.64 -3.76 9.46
N GLU A 78 -15.08 -2.51 9.33
CA GLU A 78 -14.30 -1.32 9.63
C GLU A 78 -13.83 -1.29 11.10
N GLN A 79 -12.52 -1.09 11.31
CA GLN A 79 -11.90 -1.01 12.63
C GLN A 79 -11.47 0.43 12.92
N ARG A 80 -11.99 1.02 14.00
CA ARG A 80 -11.66 2.38 14.44
C ARG A 80 -11.27 2.39 15.92
N PRO A 81 -10.04 2.83 16.28
CA PRO A 81 -8.94 3.21 15.39
C PRO A 81 -8.35 1.98 14.66
N ILE A 82 -7.67 2.17 13.53
CA ILE A 82 -7.15 1.07 12.69
C ILE A 82 -5.89 0.48 13.33
N PRO A 83 -5.86 -0.79 13.74
CA PRO A 83 -4.66 -1.39 14.30
C PRO A 83 -3.54 -1.51 13.26
N LEU A 84 -2.29 -1.28 13.67
CA LEU A 84 -1.15 -1.45 12.77
C LEU A 84 -1.08 -2.86 12.13
N PRO A 85 -1.30 -3.98 12.85
CA PRO A 85 -1.28 -5.31 12.23
C PRO A 85 -2.31 -5.44 11.10
N PHE A 86 -3.53 -4.94 11.31
CA PHE A 86 -4.58 -4.95 10.29
C PHE A 86 -4.17 -4.15 9.04
N PHE A 87 -3.57 -2.98 9.24
CA PHE A 87 -3.06 -2.15 8.13
C PHE A 87 -1.89 -2.81 7.39
N LEU A 88 -0.99 -3.50 8.09
CA LEU A 88 0.11 -4.24 7.48
C LEU A 88 -0.39 -5.41 6.63
N ASP A 89 -1.40 -6.14 7.10
CA ASP A 89 -2.01 -7.23 6.33
C ASP A 89 -2.75 -6.70 5.10
N TYR A 90 -3.46 -5.57 5.23
CA TYR A 90 -4.01 -4.84 4.10
C TYR A 90 -2.92 -4.47 3.07
N CYS A 91 -1.80 -3.90 3.51
CA CYS A 91 -0.71 -3.50 2.61
C CYS A 91 0.02 -4.68 1.95
N ARG A 92 -0.10 -5.90 2.49
CA ARG A 92 0.38 -7.13 1.85
C ARG A 92 -0.61 -7.67 0.82
N TRP A 93 -1.90 -7.42 1.04
CA TRP A 93 -2.98 -7.80 0.13
C TRP A 93 -3.10 -6.86 -1.08
N PHE A 94 -2.79 -5.57 -0.88
CA PHE A 94 -2.67 -4.55 -1.94
C PHE A 94 -1.54 -4.88 -2.94
#